data_AF-A0A930HVC4-F1
#
_entry.id   AF-A0A930HVC4-F1
#
_cell.length_a   1.000
_cell.length_b   1.000
_cell.length_c   1.000
_cell.angle_alpha   90.00
_cell.angle_beta   90.00
_cell.angle_gamma   90.00
#
_symmetry.space_group_name_H-M   'P 1'
#
loop_
_entity.id
_entity.type
_entity.pdbx_description
1 polymer ?
#
loop_
_entity_poly.entity_id
_entity_poly.type
_entity_poly.pdbx_seq_one_letter_code
_entity_poly.pdbx_strand_id
1 'polypeptide(L)'
;MRTYLSGIILFLLACVSCTEKELPIPTTQDLSGTIWESEFKVDTEDGKVPAKLTFYFNSEDEVRVYLVGPRFTRNNMRGEYSLNKNILKHTVWVLSPDGIITEEVKSTWIIRKRTEKTMVWDPTPQGVDFRDYIYLRGAVIKEPITLYKKS
;
A
#
# COMPACT_ATOMS: atom_id res chain seq x y z
N MET A 1 -57.79 -20.79 -4.79
CA MET A 1 -56.32 -20.94 -4.87
C MET A 1 -55.74 -19.55 -5.09
N ARG A 2 -55.24 -18.90 -4.03
CA ARG A 2 -54.78 -17.50 -4.05
C ARG A 2 -53.30 -17.47 -4.43
N THR A 3 -52.97 -16.74 -5.49
CA THR A 3 -51.62 -16.46 -5.98
C THR A 3 -50.86 -15.59 -4.97
N TYR A 4 -49.91 -16.20 -4.26
CA TYR A 4 -48.86 -15.48 -3.51
C TYR A 4 -47.65 -15.33 -4.43
N LEU A 5 -47.60 -14.27 -5.23
CA LEU A 5 -46.43 -13.99 -6.07
C LEU A 5 -46.22 -12.49 -6.27
N SER A 6 -46.04 -11.75 -5.17
CA SER A 6 -45.57 -10.36 -5.25
C SER A 6 -44.86 -9.92 -3.96
N GLY A 7 -44.08 -10.82 -3.35
CA GLY A 7 -43.33 -10.56 -2.11
C GLY A 7 -41.83 -10.78 -2.20
N ILE A 8 -41.30 -11.22 -3.35
CA ILE A 8 -39.88 -11.60 -3.49
C ILE A 8 -39.07 -10.58 -4.32
N ILE A 9 -39.73 -9.62 -4.99
CA ILE A 9 -39.06 -8.57 -5.79
C ILE A 9 -38.86 -7.28 -4.97
N LEU A 10 -38.56 -7.41 -3.68
CA LEU A 10 -38.14 -6.27 -2.84
C LEU A 10 -36.93 -6.58 -1.96
N PHE A 11 -36.34 -7.78 -2.10
CA PHE A 11 -35.11 -8.18 -1.41
C PHE A 11 -33.87 -8.23 -2.30
N LEU A 12 -34.00 -7.95 -3.60
CA LEU A 12 -32.89 -7.97 -4.57
C LEU A 12 -32.35 -6.57 -4.93
N LEU A 13 -32.89 -5.50 -4.35
CA LEU A 13 -32.37 -4.12 -4.48
C LEU A 13 -31.75 -3.57 -3.19
N ALA A 14 -31.41 -4.45 -2.25
CA ALA A 14 -30.59 -4.12 -1.08
C ALA A 14 -29.18 -4.70 -1.21
N CYS A 15 -28.60 -4.73 -2.42
CA CYS A 15 -27.15 -4.54 -2.54
C CYS A 15 -26.89 -3.07 -2.22
N VAL A 16 -27.00 -2.76 -0.93
CA VAL A 16 -26.54 -1.54 -0.31
C VAL A 16 -25.11 -1.37 -0.80
N SER A 17 -24.90 -0.45 -1.75
CA SER A 17 -23.59 0.12 -1.97
C SER A 17 -23.27 0.89 -0.69
N CYS A 18 -22.84 0.17 0.34
CA CYS A 18 -22.19 0.74 1.49
C CYS A 18 -20.83 1.17 0.97
N THR A 19 -20.82 2.25 0.19
CA THR A 19 -19.61 2.90 -0.26
C THR A 19 -18.93 3.36 1.02
N GLU A 20 -17.81 2.74 1.37
CA GLU A 20 -17.12 3.09 2.61
C GLU A 20 -16.90 4.59 2.67
N LYS A 21 -17.23 5.18 3.83
CA LYS A 21 -17.11 6.60 4.04
C LYS A 21 -15.67 7.03 3.79
N GLU A 22 -15.49 8.00 2.91
CA GLU A 22 -14.20 8.61 2.70
C GLU A 22 -13.79 9.39 3.94
N LEU A 23 -12.57 9.11 4.40
CA LEU A 23 -11.95 9.74 5.56
C LEU A 23 -11.07 10.90 5.09
N PRO A 24 -10.81 11.88 5.98
CA PRO A 24 -9.83 12.92 5.68
C PRO A 24 -8.44 12.33 5.44
N ILE A 25 -7.59 13.16 4.84
CA ILE A 25 -6.16 12.88 4.69
C ILE A 25 -5.58 12.49 6.06
N PRO A 26 -4.87 11.35 6.17
CA PRO A 26 -4.36 10.89 7.46
C PRO A 26 -3.26 11.82 7.98
N THR A 27 -3.19 11.89 9.31
CA THR A 27 -2.01 12.34 10.06
C THR A 27 -1.08 11.15 10.37
N THR A 28 0.10 11.41 10.93
CA THR A 28 0.97 10.33 11.47
C THR A 28 0.29 9.59 12.62
N GLN A 29 -0.47 10.29 13.47
CA GLN A 29 -1.25 9.69 14.55
C GLN A 29 -2.33 8.72 14.04
N ASP A 30 -2.95 9.04 12.89
CA ASP A 30 -3.93 8.16 12.23
C ASP A 30 -3.35 6.84 11.73
N LEU A 31 -2.07 6.85 11.34
CA LEU A 31 -1.35 5.68 10.82
C LEU A 31 -0.65 4.90 11.94
N SER A 32 -0.20 5.58 12.99
CA SER A 32 0.47 4.96 14.13
C SER A 32 -0.35 3.80 14.72
N GLY A 33 0.30 2.66 14.94
CA GLY A 33 -0.31 1.42 15.42
C GLY A 33 -1.09 0.64 14.36
N THR A 34 -1.05 1.02 13.07
CA THR A 34 -1.81 0.34 12.01
C THR A 34 -0.93 -0.49 11.08
N ILE A 35 -1.53 -1.53 10.50
CA ILE A 35 -0.89 -2.42 9.54
C ILE A 35 -1.65 -2.34 8.21
N TRP A 36 -0.91 -2.20 7.11
CA TRP A 36 -1.46 -2.06 5.77
C TRP A 36 -0.70 -2.96 4.80
N GLU A 37 -1.41 -3.64 3.91
CA GLU A 37 -0.81 -4.48 2.87
C GLU A 37 -1.21 -4.02 1.48
N SER A 38 -0.34 -4.22 0.50
CA SER A 38 -0.64 -4.00 -0.91
C SER A 38 0.02 -5.06 -1.76
N GLU A 39 -0.74 -5.55 -2.74
CA GLU A 39 -0.26 -6.42 -3.81
C GLU A 39 -0.37 -5.67 -5.12
N PHE A 40 0.74 -5.58 -5.85
CA PHE A 40 0.84 -4.76 -7.05
C PHE A 40 1.86 -5.35 -8.03
N LYS A 41 1.97 -4.73 -9.21
CA LYS A 41 2.99 -5.08 -10.20
C LYS A 41 3.99 -3.93 -10.34
N VAL A 42 5.26 -4.28 -10.44
CA VAL A 42 6.37 -3.35 -10.64
C VAL A 42 6.83 -3.46 -12.09
N ASP A 43 6.97 -2.34 -12.79
CA ASP A 43 7.56 -2.30 -14.12
C ASP A 43 9.06 -2.55 -14.01
N THR A 44 9.62 -3.44 -14.82
CA THR A 44 11.07 -3.69 -14.93
C THR A 44 11.49 -3.71 -16.39
N GLU A 45 12.80 -3.75 -16.68
CA GLU A 45 13.29 -3.91 -18.07
C GLU A 45 12.76 -5.20 -18.74
N ASP A 46 12.52 -6.26 -17.95
CA ASP A 46 12.05 -7.56 -18.45
C ASP A 46 10.52 -7.70 -18.44
N GLY A 47 9.79 -6.65 -18.05
CA GLY A 47 8.33 -6.62 -17.95
C GLY A 47 7.80 -6.41 -16.54
N LYS A 48 6.49 -6.60 -16.35
CA LYS A 48 5.80 -6.39 -15.07
C LYS A 48 5.93 -7.61 -14.15
N VAL A 49 6.47 -7.43 -12.95
CA VAL A 49 6.62 -8.50 -11.94
C VAL A 49 5.72 -8.25 -10.72
N PRO A 50 5.13 -9.29 -10.11
CA PRO A 50 4.30 -9.12 -8.92
C PRO A 50 5.15 -8.84 -7.68
N ALA A 51 4.65 -7.99 -6.78
CA ALA A 51 5.23 -7.72 -5.48
C ALA A 51 4.14 -7.52 -4.44
N LYS A 52 4.46 -7.83 -3.19
CA LYS A 52 3.62 -7.54 -2.02
C LYS A 52 4.43 -6.78 -0.98
N LEU A 53 3.86 -5.68 -0.49
CA LEU A 53 4.37 -4.95 0.66
C LEU A 53 3.40 -5.04 1.83
N THR A 54 3.95 -5.19 3.03
CA THR A 54 3.22 -4.98 4.28
C THR A 54 3.93 -3.91 5.09
N PHE A 55 3.21 -2.86 5.44
CA PHE A 55 3.65 -1.72 6.23
C PHE A 55 3.07 -1.82 7.63
N TYR A 56 3.93 -1.74 8.64
CA TYR A 56 3.59 -1.64 10.06
C TYR A 56 4.03 -0.25 10.52
N PHE A 57 3.08 0.68 10.66
CA PHE A 57 3.36 2.00 11.19
C PHE A 57 3.43 1.88 12.72
N ASN A 58 4.61 1.62 13.26
CA ASN A 58 4.79 1.30 14.67
C ASN A 58 4.54 2.51 15.58
N SER A 59 4.96 3.69 15.13
CA SER A 59 4.78 4.98 15.81
C SER A 59 4.45 6.07 14.78
N GLU A 60 4.44 7.33 15.20
CA GLU A 60 4.19 8.48 14.33
C GLU A 60 5.31 8.75 13.30
N ASP A 61 6.49 8.17 13.52
CA ASP A 61 7.69 8.36 12.70
C ASP A 61 8.33 7.05 12.26
N GLU A 62 8.08 5.92 12.94
CA GLU A 62 8.65 4.61 12.61
C GLU A 62 7.71 3.75 11.77
N VAL A 63 8.24 3.16 10.70
CA VAL A 63 7.57 2.13 9.92
C VAL A 63 8.45 0.89 9.80
N ARG A 64 7.86 -0.30 9.85
CA ARG A 64 8.50 -1.55 9.40
C ARG A 64 7.84 -2.04 8.12
N VAL A 65 8.66 -2.48 7.19
CA VAL A 65 8.21 -2.91 5.87
C VAL A 65 8.67 -4.33 5.61
N TYR A 66 7.74 -5.15 5.16
CA TYR A 66 7.97 -6.51 4.71
C TYR A 66 7.69 -6.56 3.21
N LEU A 67 8.57 -7.21 2.47
CA LEU A 67 8.45 -7.36 1.03
C LEU A 67 8.45 -8.83 0.67
N VAL A 68 7.50 -9.23 -0.16
CA VAL A 68 7.53 -10.49 -0.90
C VAL A 68 7.59 -10.15 -2.38
N GLY A 69 8.78 -10.28 -2.97
CA GLY A 69 9.02 -10.07 -4.39
C GLY A 69 9.23 -11.40 -5.13
N PRO A 70 9.42 -11.37 -6.46
CA PRO A 70 9.58 -12.58 -7.27
C PRO A 70 10.90 -13.31 -7.01
N ARG A 71 11.96 -12.57 -6.64
CA ARG A 71 13.31 -13.11 -6.40
C ARG A 71 13.76 -13.03 -4.94
N PHE A 72 13.21 -12.07 -4.19
CA PHE A 72 13.66 -11.78 -2.83
C PHE A 72 12.46 -11.60 -1.91
N THR A 73 12.61 -12.11 -0.70
CA THR A 73 11.75 -11.80 0.43
C THR A 73 12.58 -11.03 1.43
N ARG A 74 12.11 -9.84 1.81
CA ARG A 74 12.77 -9.00 2.81
C ARG A 74 11.90 -8.94 4.04
N ASN A 75 12.42 -9.51 5.11
CA ASN A 75 11.73 -9.57 6.37
C ASN A 75 12.19 -8.41 7.24
N ASN A 76 11.24 -7.59 7.70
CA ASN A 76 11.46 -6.60 8.76
C ASN A 76 12.46 -5.48 8.41
N MET A 77 12.28 -4.83 7.25
CA MET A 77 13.03 -3.61 6.93
C MET A 77 12.54 -2.46 7.82
N ARG A 78 13.46 -1.76 8.49
CA ARG A 78 13.10 -0.58 9.28
C ARG A 78 13.04 0.64 8.37
N GLY A 79 12.20 1.59 8.70
CA GLY A 79 12.10 2.85 8.01
C GLY A 79 11.52 3.93 8.89
N GLU A 80 11.55 5.13 8.34
CA GLU A 80 10.87 6.30 8.87
C GLU A 80 9.90 6.85 7.84
N TYR A 81 8.86 7.54 8.32
CA TYR A 81 7.90 8.21 7.45
C TYR A 81 7.47 9.56 8.00
N SER A 82 7.00 10.42 7.10
CA SER A 82 6.40 11.70 7.46
C SER A 82 5.26 12.03 6.51
N LEU A 83 4.30 12.79 7.04
CA LEU A 83 3.14 13.28 6.29
C LEU A 83 3.14 14.80 6.29
N ASN A 84 3.06 15.38 5.09
CA ASN A 84 2.76 16.80 4.91
C ASN A 84 1.55 16.92 3.98
N LYS A 85 0.39 17.25 4.56
CA LYS A 85 -0.90 17.10 3.88
C LYS A 85 -1.02 15.67 3.35
N ASN A 86 -1.32 15.49 2.06
CA ASN A 86 -1.44 14.19 1.44
C ASN A 86 -0.12 13.63 0.88
N ILE A 87 1.01 14.29 1.13
CA ILE A 87 2.32 13.81 0.66
C ILE A 87 2.91 12.94 1.76
N LEU A 88 3.05 11.65 1.47
CA LEU A 88 3.77 10.69 2.29
C LEU A 88 5.20 10.58 1.78
N LYS A 89 6.17 10.89 2.64
CA LYS A 89 7.57 10.56 2.39
C LYS A 89 7.94 9.38 3.27
N HIS A 90 8.58 8.38 2.70
CA HIS A 90 9.17 7.30 3.48
C HIS A 90 10.63 7.09 3.10
N THR A 91 11.38 6.66 4.09
CA THR A 91 12.75 6.19 3.96
C THR A 91 12.78 4.79 4.55
N VAL A 92 13.27 3.80 3.81
CA VAL A 92 13.41 2.42 4.30
C VAL A 92 14.85 1.96 4.12
N TRP A 93 15.39 1.40 5.18
CA TRP A 93 16.72 0.83 5.22
C TRP A 93 16.66 -0.64 4.82
N VAL A 94 17.12 -0.91 3.60
CA VAL A 94 17.14 -2.23 2.99
C VAL A 94 18.52 -2.84 3.18
N LEU A 95 18.60 -3.95 3.91
CA LEU A 95 19.85 -4.69 4.00
C LEU A 95 20.18 -5.30 2.64
N SER A 96 21.39 -5.07 2.15
CA SER A 96 21.96 -5.78 1.01
C SER A 96 21.79 -7.31 1.15
N PRO A 97 21.70 -8.07 0.04
CA PRO A 97 21.51 -9.52 0.10
C PRO A 97 22.61 -10.27 0.87
N ASP A 98 23.82 -9.71 0.94
CA ASP A 98 24.95 -10.21 1.74
C ASP A 98 24.95 -9.72 3.19
N GLY A 99 24.03 -8.82 3.56
CA GLY A 99 23.76 -8.38 4.93
C GLY A 99 24.77 -7.37 5.50
N ILE A 100 25.70 -6.89 4.68
CA ILE A 100 26.84 -6.06 5.13
C ILE A 100 26.52 -4.57 5.01
N ILE A 101 25.81 -4.17 3.96
CA ILE A 101 25.50 -2.78 3.63
C ILE A 101 24.00 -2.54 3.76
N THR A 102 23.61 -1.36 4.23
CA THR A 102 22.22 -0.91 4.24
C THR A 102 22.04 0.13 3.14
N GLU A 103 21.16 -0.16 2.18
CA GLU A 103 20.72 0.80 1.16
C GLU A 103 19.55 1.62 1.71
N GLU A 104 19.63 2.93 1.58
CA GLU A 104 18.56 3.84 2.01
C GLU A 104 17.63 4.11 0.83
N VAL A 105 16.42 3.54 0.88
CA VAL A 105 15.42 3.69 -0.16
C VAL A 105 14.44 4.79 0.21
N LYS A 106 14.52 5.91 -0.51
CA LYS A 106 13.62 7.05 -0.33
C LYS A 106 12.52 6.98 -1.37
N SER A 107 11.28 7.13 -0.93
CA SER A 107 10.17 7.30 -1.85
C SER A 107 9.20 8.37 -1.37
N THR A 108 8.40 8.87 -2.31
CA THR A 108 7.35 9.83 -2.06
C THR A 108 6.09 9.35 -2.76
N TRP A 109 4.98 9.40 -2.02
CA TRP A 109 3.66 9.00 -2.46
C TRP A 109 2.66 10.13 -2.20
N ILE A 110 1.59 10.13 -2.98
CA ILE A 110 0.45 11.03 -2.80
C ILE A 110 -0.74 10.19 -2.36
N ILE A 111 -1.22 10.41 -1.14
CA ILE A 111 -2.42 9.76 -0.64
C ILE A 111 -3.63 10.40 -1.32
N ARG A 112 -4.33 9.64 -2.16
CA ARG A 112 -5.49 10.15 -2.91
C ARG A 112 -6.79 9.98 -2.16
N LYS A 113 -6.96 8.80 -1.57
CA LYS A 113 -8.20 8.39 -0.92
C LYS A 113 -7.88 7.52 0.28
N ARG A 114 -8.67 7.67 1.34
CA ARG A 114 -8.63 6.81 2.53
C ARG A 114 -10.05 6.47 2.96
N THR A 115 -10.25 5.23 3.38
CA THR A 115 -11.41 4.78 4.13
C THR A 115 -10.90 4.09 5.40
N GLU A 116 -11.80 3.53 6.20
CA GLU A 116 -11.41 2.72 7.37
C GLU A 116 -10.63 1.47 6.98
N LYS A 117 -10.85 0.92 5.77
CA LYS A 117 -10.25 -0.34 5.31
C LYS A 117 -9.26 -0.21 4.18
N THR A 118 -9.29 0.89 3.42
CA THR A 118 -8.46 1.05 2.22
C THR A 118 -7.76 2.40 2.17
N MET A 119 -6.62 2.44 1.51
CA MET A 119 -5.89 3.66 1.19
C MET A 119 -5.30 3.58 -0.20
N VAL A 120 -5.42 4.63 -1.00
CA VAL A 120 -4.85 4.67 -2.36
C VAL A 120 -3.65 5.61 -2.36
N TRP A 121 -2.49 5.08 -2.73
CA TRP A 121 -1.25 5.83 -2.88
C TRP A 121 -0.90 5.93 -4.36
N ASP A 122 -0.85 7.17 -4.85
CA ASP A 122 -0.34 7.47 -6.19
C ASP A 122 1.16 7.72 -6.13
N PRO A 123 1.93 7.23 -7.12
CA PRO A 123 3.31 7.64 -7.28
C PRO A 123 3.39 9.11 -7.74
N THR A 124 4.55 9.74 -7.55
CA THR A 124 4.84 11.02 -8.20
C THR A 124 4.95 10.85 -9.72
N PRO A 125 4.92 11.93 -10.54
CA PRO A 125 5.10 11.83 -11.99
C PRO A 125 6.41 11.13 -12.42
N GLN A 126 7.44 11.15 -11.56
CA GLN A 126 8.71 10.47 -11.79
C GLN A 126 8.64 8.95 -11.52
N GLY A 127 7.53 8.47 -10.96
CA GLY A 127 7.42 7.13 -10.42
C GLY A 127 8.10 6.97 -9.07
N VAL A 128 7.96 5.78 -8.49
CA VAL A 128 8.69 5.38 -7.30
C VAL A 128 9.74 4.34 -7.68
N ASP A 129 11.02 4.68 -7.45
CA ASP A 129 12.12 3.73 -7.63
C ASP A 129 11.94 2.59 -6.63
N PHE A 130 11.91 1.37 -7.17
CA PHE A 130 11.68 0.14 -6.43
C PHE A 130 12.83 -0.85 -6.62
N ARG A 131 13.92 -0.44 -7.29
CA ARG A 131 15.09 -1.27 -7.57
C ARG A 131 15.65 -1.91 -6.32
N ASP A 132 15.91 -1.11 -5.30
CA ASP A 132 16.63 -1.61 -4.12
C ASP A 132 15.72 -2.47 -3.23
N TYR A 133 14.39 -2.37 -3.38
CA TYR A 133 13.48 -3.34 -2.76
C TYR A 133 13.63 -4.73 -3.39
N ILE A 134 13.55 -4.85 -4.72
CA ILE A 134 13.44 -6.16 -5.41
C ILE A 134 14.71 -6.60 -6.15
N TYR A 135 15.78 -5.79 -6.15
CA TYR A 135 17.04 -6.00 -6.87
C TYR A 135 16.86 -6.33 -8.36
N LEU A 136 15.95 -5.61 -9.02
CA LEU A 136 15.72 -5.71 -10.47
C LEU A 136 15.98 -4.37 -11.14
N ARG A 137 16.63 -4.40 -12.31
CA ARG A 137 16.99 -3.21 -13.05
C ARG A 137 15.74 -2.54 -13.65
N GLY A 138 15.72 -1.21 -13.59
CA GLY A 138 14.59 -0.42 -14.07
C GLY A 138 13.30 -0.60 -13.27
N ALA A 139 13.36 -1.20 -12.08
CA ALA A 139 12.18 -1.44 -11.24
C ALA A 139 11.54 -0.13 -10.77
N VAL A 140 10.35 0.17 -11.26
CA VAL A 140 9.63 1.40 -10.97
C VAL A 140 8.13 1.14 -10.83
N ILE A 141 7.48 1.87 -9.93
CA ILE A 141 6.03 1.89 -9.80
C ILE A 141 5.50 3.20 -10.41
N LYS A 142 4.66 3.08 -11.44
CA LYS A 142 4.05 4.22 -12.16
C LYS A 142 2.53 4.29 -12.01
N GLU A 143 1.93 3.24 -11.47
CA GLU A 143 0.48 3.13 -11.27
C GLU A 143 0.14 3.27 -9.78
N PRO A 144 -1.05 3.80 -9.44
CA PRO A 144 -1.53 3.82 -8.06
C PRO A 144 -1.55 2.43 -7.43
N ILE A 145 -1.21 2.35 -6.14
CA ILE A 145 -1.35 1.13 -5.35
C ILE A 145 -2.49 1.29 -4.34
N THR A 146 -3.25 0.21 -4.12
CA THR A 146 -4.29 0.18 -3.09
C THR A 146 -3.79 -0.64 -1.91
N LEU A 147 -3.73 0.01 -0.75
CA LEU A 147 -3.43 -0.61 0.51
C LEU A 147 -4.71 -1.04 1.22
N TYR A 148 -4.69 -2.21 1.83
CA TYR A 148 -5.75 -2.78 2.63
C TYR A 148 -5.31 -2.85 4.08
N LYS A 149 -6.13 -2.32 4.99
CA LYS A 149 -5.88 -2.36 6.42
C LYS A 149 -6.01 -3.79 6.92
N LYS A 150 -5.00 -4.27 7.66
CA LYS A 150 -5.12 -5.53 8.40
C LYS A 150 -5.78 -5.28 9.76
N SER A 151 -6.72 -6.14 10.09
CA SER A 151 -7.46 -6.15 11.36
C SER A 151 -6.60 -6.59 12.53
#